data_AF-A0A5S4FXA8-F1
#
_entry.id   AF-A0A5S4FXA8-F1
#
_cell.length_a   1.000
_cell.length_b   1.000
_cell.length_c   1.000
_cell.angle_alpha   90.00
_cell.angle_beta   90.00
_cell.angle_gamma   90.00
#
_symmetry.space_group_name_H-M   'P 1'
#
loop_
_entity.id
_entity.type
_entity.pdbx_description
1 polymer ?
#
loop_
_entity_poly.entity_id
_entity_poly.type
_entity_poly.pdbx_seq_one_letter_code
_entity_poly.pdbx_strand_id
1 'polypeptide(L)'
;MKEPREKLGSRVKIVDMLHSPARTRAVGELLIGQRGTVAEILRSGTLALVELDADWADLPGGVRRWPVQWDDLLIYSLESGPDSPEDDYRLGLSGSGRDAIQHAVPADTENSLCGGEVYPLPICGWSISFSPTATRACEICATLVRGQTGP
;
A
#
# COMPACT_ATOMS: atom_id res chain seq x y z
N MET A 1 28.16 -2.20 8.83
CA MET A 1 26.80 -2.67 8.49
C MET A 1 25.81 -1.72 9.14
N LYS A 2 25.13 -0.90 8.33
CA LYS A 2 24.06 0.01 8.79
C LYS A 2 22.77 -0.78 9.08
N GLU A 3 21.97 -0.22 9.97
CA GLU A 3 21.23 -0.92 11.01
C GLU A 3 19.93 -1.63 10.55
N PRO A 4 19.58 -2.78 11.16
CA PRO A 4 18.30 -3.47 10.93
C PRO A 4 17.07 -2.62 11.24
N ARG A 5 17.21 -1.48 11.95
CA ARG A 5 16.13 -0.54 12.29
C ARG A 5 15.34 0.01 11.09
N GLU A 6 15.95 0.06 9.90
CA GLU A 6 15.27 0.54 8.68
C GLU A 6 14.11 -0.35 8.25
N LYS A 7 14.02 -1.59 8.76
CA LYS A 7 12.94 -2.55 8.43
C LYS A 7 11.78 -2.56 9.41
N LEU A 8 11.80 -1.71 10.45
CA LEU A 8 10.69 -1.59 11.38
C LEU A 8 9.52 -0.88 10.69
N GLY A 9 8.30 -1.38 10.85
CA GLY A 9 7.12 -0.88 10.15
C GLY A 9 6.98 -1.38 8.71
N SER A 10 7.94 -2.15 8.19
CA SER A 10 7.81 -2.74 6.85
C SER A 10 6.65 -3.74 6.79
N ARG A 11 6.00 -3.78 5.63
CA ARG A 11 4.94 -4.74 5.31
C ARG A 11 5.56 -6.03 4.80
N VAL A 12 5.10 -7.15 5.35
CA VAL A 12 5.71 -8.46 5.10
C VAL A 12 4.65 -9.52 4.92
N LYS A 13 4.95 -10.50 4.06
CA LYS A 13 4.20 -11.73 3.91
C LYS A 13 5.06 -12.89 4.38
N ILE A 14 4.48 -13.78 5.16
CA ILE A 14 5.13 -15.03 5.53
C ILE A 14 5.05 -15.97 4.32
N VAL A 15 6.20 -16.36 3.77
CA VAL A 15 6.27 -17.21 2.56
C VAL A 15 6.79 -18.61 2.86
N ASP A 16 7.55 -18.77 3.94
CA ASP A 16 8.06 -20.04 4.44
C ASP A 16 8.07 -19.98 5.98
N MET A 17 8.47 -21.08 6.62
CA MET A 17 8.69 -21.19 8.05
C MET A 17 9.95 -22.02 8.36
N LEU A 18 10.73 -22.46 7.37
CA LEU A 18 11.84 -23.38 7.56
C LEU A 18 12.87 -22.87 8.59
N HIS A 19 13.16 -21.57 8.59
CA HIS A 19 14.23 -20.99 9.40
C HIS A 19 13.74 -20.45 10.75
N SER A 20 12.42 -20.25 10.88
CA SER A 20 11.78 -19.66 12.06
C SER A 20 11.91 -20.51 13.33
N PRO A 21 11.73 -19.90 14.54
CA PRO A 21 11.82 -20.63 15.80
C PRO A 21 10.88 -21.83 15.84
N ALA A 22 11.31 -22.94 16.45
CA ALA A 22 10.55 -24.20 16.46
C ALA A 22 9.09 -24.03 16.97
N ARG A 23 8.84 -23.13 17.91
CA ARG A 23 7.49 -22.82 18.40
C ARG A 23 6.61 -22.12 17.35
N THR A 24 7.17 -21.22 16.55
CA THR A 24 6.47 -20.58 15.43
C THR A 24 6.21 -21.61 14.32
N ARG A 25 7.20 -22.46 14.01
CA ARG A 25 7.08 -23.51 12.99
C ARG A 25 6.00 -24.54 13.29
N ALA A 26 5.76 -24.83 14.57
CA ALA A 26 4.73 -25.78 14.99
C ALA A 26 3.30 -25.40 14.53
N VAL A 27 3.07 -24.12 14.23
CA VAL A 27 1.82 -23.60 13.65
C VAL A 27 2.02 -23.00 12.26
N GLY A 28 3.13 -23.35 11.60
CA GLY A 28 3.58 -22.70 10.37
C GLY A 28 2.57 -22.75 9.23
N GLU A 29 1.84 -23.86 9.08
CA GLU A 29 0.81 -24.01 8.05
C GLU A 29 -0.32 -22.96 8.15
N LEU A 30 -0.60 -22.45 9.36
CA LEU A 30 -1.61 -21.41 9.58
C LEU A 30 -1.05 -20.00 9.39
N LEU A 31 0.28 -19.86 9.45
CA LEU A 31 0.98 -18.58 9.36
C LEU A 31 1.48 -18.29 7.93
N ILE A 32 1.82 -19.32 7.15
CA ILE A 32 2.24 -19.16 5.75
C ILE A 32 1.10 -18.53 4.96
N GLY A 33 1.43 -17.52 4.16
CA GLY A 33 0.47 -16.73 3.40
C GLY A 33 -0.06 -15.51 4.15
N GLN A 34 0.03 -15.49 5.49
CA GLN A 34 -0.42 -14.36 6.29
C GLN A 34 0.44 -13.12 6.06
N ARG A 35 -0.21 -11.97 6.17
CA ARG A 35 0.36 -10.64 5.98
C ARG A 35 0.40 -9.90 7.31
N GLY A 36 1.36 -9.00 7.44
CA GLY A 36 1.51 -8.21 8.64
C GLY A 36 2.53 -7.09 8.52
N THR A 37 2.76 -6.44 9.65
CA THR A 37 3.74 -5.37 9.82
C THR A 37 4.84 -5.81 10.77
N VAL A 38 6.09 -5.49 10.46
CA VAL A 38 7.21 -5.69 11.39
C VAL A 38 7.07 -4.71 12.56
N ALA A 39 6.64 -5.21 13.72
CA ALA A 39 6.42 -4.42 14.92
C ALA A 39 7.71 -4.21 15.73
N GLU A 40 8.61 -5.20 15.72
CA GLU A 40 9.88 -5.16 16.44
C GLU A 40 10.94 -6.04 15.77
N ILE A 41 12.21 -5.78 16.08
CA ILE A 41 13.34 -6.56 15.59
C ILE A 41 14.04 -7.20 16.77
N LEU A 42 14.09 -8.52 16.77
CA LEU A 42 14.59 -9.33 17.88
C LEU A 42 15.94 -9.96 17.53
N ARG A 43 16.64 -10.45 18.57
CA ARG A 43 17.90 -11.22 18.46
C ARG A 43 18.90 -10.60 17.49
N SER A 44 19.26 -9.35 17.75
CA SER A 44 20.30 -8.63 17.00
C SER A 44 20.03 -8.51 15.50
N GLY A 45 18.76 -8.50 15.08
CA GLY A 45 18.39 -8.31 13.68
C GLY A 45 18.06 -9.58 12.92
N THR A 46 18.10 -10.75 13.55
CA THR A 46 17.82 -12.04 12.88
C THR A 46 16.34 -12.36 12.80
N LEU A 47 15.55 -11.95 13.80
CA LEU A 47 14.11 -12.20 13.83
C LEU A 47 13.33 -10.90 13.70
N ALA A 48 12.25 -10.94 12.95
CA ALA A 48 11.20 -9.94 12.97
C ALA A 48 10.06 -10.41 13.88
N LEU A 49 9.56 -9.53 14.75
CA LEU A 49 8.27 -9.72 15.39
C LEU A 49 7.20 -9.14 14.46
N VAL A 50 6.44 -10.01 13.83
CA VAL A 50 5.41 -9.62 12.85
C VAL A 50 4.06 -9.57 13.54
N GLU A 51 3.39 -8.42 13.46
CA GLU A 51 1.99 -8.26 13.85
C GLU A 51 1.11 -8.53 12.62
N LEU A 52 0.31 -9.58 12.68
CA LEU A 52 -0.52 -10.04 11.56
C LEU A 52 -1.79 -9.21 11.41
N ASP A 53 -2.24 -9.03 10.17
CA ASP A 53 -3.45 -8.25 9.83
C ASP A 53 -4.75 -9.02 10.05
N ALA A 54 -4.68 -10.35 10.14
CA ALA A 54 -5.86 -11.20 10.30
C ALA A 54 -6.61 -10.95 11.62
N ASP A 55 -7.90 -11.26 11.63
CA ASP A 55 -8.70 -11.16 12.85
C ASP A 55 -8.16 -12.11 13.92
N TRP A 56 -8.34 -11.76 15.19
CA TRP A 56 -7.84 -12.58 16.29
C TRP A 56 -8.48 -13.98 16.30
N ALA A 57 -9.70 -14.13 15.79
CA ALA A 57 -10.39 -15.42 15.70
C ALA A 57 -9.74 -16.37 14.68
N ASP A 58 -9.06 -15.82 13.67
CA ASP A 58 -8.44 -16.58 12.58
C ASP A 58 -6.98 -16.96 12.86
N LEU A 59 -6.45 -16.52 14.01
CA LEU A 59 -5.04 -16.70 14.36
C LEU A 59 -4.81 -17.84 15.34
N PRO A 60 -3.69 -18.58 15.24
CA PRO A 60 -3.39 -19.68 16.13
C PRO A 60 -3.33 -19.21 17.59
N GLY A 61 -4.28 -19.69 18.41
CA GLY A 61 -4.39 -19.30 19.81
C GLY A 61 -4.71 -17.81 20.05
N GLY A 62 -5.25 -17.10 19.05
CA GLY A 62 -5.55 -15.67 19.14
C GLY A 62 -4.31 -14.77 19.22
N VAL A 63 -3.12 -15.32 18.93
CA VAL A 63 -1.86 -14.58 19.04
C VAL A 63 -1.64 -13.77 17.76
N ARG A 64 -1.54 -12.44 17.91
CA ARG A 64 -1.30 -11.51 16.78
C ARG A 64 0.17 -11.31 16.42
N ARG A 65 1.09 -11.55 17.34
CA ARG A 65 2.51 -11.25 17.17
C ARG A 65 3.35 -12.51 17.16
N TRP A 66 4.03 -12.74 16.05
CA TRP A 66 4.82 -13.94 15.82
C TRP A 66 6.28 -13.60 15.52
N PRO A 67 7.25 -14.24 16.19
CA PRO A 67 8.65 -14.12 15.81
C PRO A 67 8.93 -15.00 14.59
N VAL A 68 9.35 -14.38 13.49
CA VAL A 68 9.64 -15.01 12.19
C VAL A 68 11.06 -14.63 11.74
N GLN A 69 11.79 -15.56 11.12
CA GLN A 69 13.09 -15.25 10.51
C GLN A 69 12.91 -14.39 9.27
N TRP A 70 13.88 -13.50 9.00
CA TRP A 70 13.82 -12.66 7.80
C TRP A 70 13.79 -13.45 6.50
N ASP A 71 14.49 -14.58 6.42
CA ASP A 71 14.55 -15.42 5.21
C ASP A 71 13.21 -16.10 4.90
N ASP A 72 12.32 -16.17 5.90
CA ASP A 72 10.96 -16.72 5.77
C ASP A 72 9.93 -15.63 5.41
N LEU A 73 10.38 -14.36 5.30
CA LEU A 73 9.56 -13.19 5.02
C LEU A 73 9.86 -12.61 3.65
N LEU A 74 8.79 -12.29 2.93
CA LEU A 74 8.85 -11.42 1.76
C LEU A 74 8.44 -10.02 2.19
N ILE A 75 9.38 -9.07 2.19
CA ILE A 75 9.07 -7.64 2.31
C ILE A 75 8.39 -7.22 1.02
N TYR A 76 7.19 -6.67 1.13
CA TYR A 76 6.51 -6.06 0.00
C TYR A 76 6.19 -4.62 0.35
N SER A 77 6.44 -3.70 -0.58
CA SER A 77 5.70 -2.45 -0.58
C SER A 77 4.25 -2.83 -0.86
N LEU A 78 3.31 -2.32 -0.05
CA LEU A 78 2.03 -1.95 -0.63
C LEU A 78 2.38 -0.80 -1.58
N GLU A 79 2.82 -1.12 -2.78
CA GLU A 79 2.39 -0.31 -3.91
C GLU A 79 0.87 -0.30 -3.80
N SER A 80 0.33 0.91 -3.69
CA SER A 80 -1.07 1.17 -3.47
C SER A 80 -1.88 0.53 -4.60
N GLY A 81 -2.31 -0.72 -4.43
CA GLY A 81 -3.09 -1.41 -5.46
C GLY A 81 -2.29 -1.79 -6.71
N PRO A 82 -2.92 -2.54 -7.64
CA PRO A 82 -2.34 -2.72 -8.96
C PRO A 82 -2.10 -1.34 -9.57
N ASP A 83 -0.99 -1.17 -10.31
CA ASP A 83 -0.81 -0.11 -11.31
C ASP A 83 -1.98 -0.18 -12.29
N SER A 84 -3.10 0.34 -11.86
CA SER A 84 -4.21 0.69 -12.70
C SER A 84 -3.70 1.87 -13.51
N PRO A 85 -4.02 2.00 -14.81
CA PRO A 85 -3.80 3.26 -15.51
C PRO A 85 -4.54 4.45 -14.85
N GLU A 86 -5.37 4.20 -13.84
CA GLU A 86 -5.94 5.20 -12.92
C GLU A 86 -4.92 5.76 -11.90
N ASP A 87 -3.79 5.09 -11.65
CA ASP A 87 -2.70 5.55 -10.78
C ASP A 87 -1.67 6.43 -11.51
N ASP A 88 -1.73 6.51 -12.85
CA ASP A 88 -0.93 7.46 -13.64
C ASP A 88 -1.41 8.91 -13.49
N TYR A 89 -2.62 9.10 -12.96
CA TYR A 89 -3.27 10.39 -12.83
C TYR A 89 -3.45 10.79 -11.38
N ARG A 90 -2.77 11.86 -10.98
CA ARG A 90 -3.04 12.53 -9.70
C ARG A 90 -4.29 13.40 -9.79
N LEU A 91 -4.92 13.61 -8.64
CA LEU A 91 -6.07 14.46 -8.46
C LEU A 91 -5.65 15.95 -8.46
N GLY A 92 -6.20 16.70 -9.41
CA GLY A 92 -6.22 18.16 -9.39
C GLY A 92 -7.61 18.69 -9.05
N LEU A 93 -7.69 19.84 -8.38
CA LEU A 93 -8.97 20.50 -8.10
C LEU A 93 -9.09 21.82 -8.85
N SER A 94 -10.27 22.08 -9.42
CA SER A 94 -10.66 23.41 -9.89
C SER A 94 -11.86 23.91 -9.08
N GLY A 95 -11.99 25.22 -8.88
CA GLY A 95 -13.07 25.81 -8.10
C GLY A 95 -12.79 25.80 -6.59
N SER A 96 -13.81 26.11 -5.78
CA SER A 96 -13.66 26.29 -4.34
C SER A 96 -14.79 25.65 -3.54
N GLY A 97 -14.47 25.16 -2.34
CA GLY A 97 -15.48 24.66 -1.41
C GLY A 97 -16.23 23.44 -1.93
N ARG A 98 -17.57 23.46 -1.85
CA ARG A 98 -18.42 22.32 -2.21
C ARG A 98 -18.62 22.12 -3.71
N ASP A 99 -18.21 23.11 -4.49
CA ASP A 99 -18.31 23.11 -5.96
C ASP A 99 -16.97 22.76 -6.62
N ALA A 100 -15.99 22.31 -5.83
CA ALA A 100 -14.73 21.84 -6.37
C ALA A 100 -14.93 20.62 -7.29
N ILE A 101 -14.36 20.70 -8.48
CA ILE A 101 -14.37 19.62 -9.49
C ILE A 101 -13.02 18.92 -9.45
N GLN A 102 -13.07 17.59 -9.48
CA GLN A 102 -11.91 16.71 -9.51
C GLN A 102 -11.47 16.48 -10.94
N HIS A 103 -10.18 16.67 -11.22
CA HIS A 103 -9.58 16.50 -12.53
C HIS A 103 -8.44 15.49 -12.48
N ALA A 104 -8.24 14.79 -13.58
CA ALA A 104 -7.09 13.92 -13.80
C ALA A 104 -5.90 14.77 -14.24
N VAL A 105 -4.78 14.65 -13.55
CA VAL A 105 -3.54 15.38 -13.83
C VAL A 105 -2.43 14.36 -14.03
N PRO A 106 -1.72 14.35 -15.16
CA PRO A 106 -0.53 13.51 -15.33
C PRO A 106 0.54 13.76 -14.26
N ALA A 107 1.35 12.76 -13.95
CA ALA A 107 2.42 12.89 -12.95
C ALA A 107 3.42 14.03 -13.25
N ASP A 108 3.73 14.26 -14.53
CA ASP A 108 4.76 15.20 -14.99
C ASP A 108 4.23 16.60 -15.37
N THR A 109 2.94 16.89 -15.15
CA THR A 109 2.33 18.16 -15.58
C THR A 109 1.42 18.76 -14.50
N GLU A 110 1.28 20.08 -14.49
CA GLU A 110 0.33 20.79 -13.60
C GLU A 110 -1.04 21.00 -14.26
N ASN A 111 -1.16 20.69 -15.56
CA ASN A 111 -2.40 20.84 -16.31
C ASN A 111 -3.23 19.57 -16.25
N SER A 112 -4.55 19.71 -16.10
CA SER A 112 -5.43 18.56 -16.23
C SER A 112 -5.49 18.01 -17.65
N LEU A 113 -5.90 16.75 -17.78
CA LEU A 113 -6.14 16.12 -19.08
C LEU A 113 -7.13 16.88 -19.96
N CYS A 114 -8.13 17.54 -19.37
CA CYS A 114 -9.10 18.34 -20.12
C CYS A 114 -8.59 19.75 -20.47
N GLY A 115 -7.35 20.09 -20.10
CA GLY A 115 -6.74 21.40 -20.32
C GLY A 115 -7.20 22.48 -19.33
N GLY A 116 -7.91 22.10 -18.27
CA GLY A 116 -8.32 23.00 -17.21
C GLY A 116 -7.16 23.33 -16.27
N GLU A 117 -7.14 24.58 -15.79
CA GLU A 117 -6.24 24.99 -14.71
C GLU A 117 -6.71 24.36 -13.40
N VAL A 118 -5.78 23.71 -12.71
CA VAL A 118 -6.05 22.95 -11.49
C VAL A 118 -5.00 23.25 -10.46
N TYR A 119 -5.39 23.15 -9.19
CA TYR A 119 -4.46 23.16 -8.08
C TYR A 119 -4.15 21.70 -7.74
N PRO A 120 -2.97 21.16 -8.12
CA PRO A 120 -2.53 19.88 -7.61
C PRO A 120 -2.35 20.03 -6.09
N LEU A 121 -2.84 19.05 -5.33
CA LEU A 121 -2.68 19.03 -3.87
C LEU A 121 -1.49 18.14 -3.50
N PRO A 122 -0.25 18.64 -3.41
CA PRO A 122 0.81 17.89 -2.77
C PRO A 122 0.55 17.90 -1.26
N ILE A 123 0.11 16.76 -0.71
CA ILE A 123 0.03 16.58 0.75
C ILE A 123 1.33 15.88 1.16
N CYS A 124 2.29 16.65 1.68
CA CYS A 124 3.54 16.12 2.25
C CYS A 124 4.34 15.18 1.31
N GLY A 125 4.35 15.46 0.01
CA GLY A 125 5.04 14.64 -0.99
C GLY A 125 4.22 13.45 -1.52
N TRP A 126 2.97 13.30 -1.09
CA TRP A 126 2.02 12.34 -1.65
C TRP A 126 0.97 13.03 -2.51
N SER A 127 0.56 12.35 -3.57
CA SER A 127 -0.58 12.74 -4.41
C SER A 127 -1.74 11.77 -4.20
N ILE A 128 -2.95 12.30 -4.19
CA ILE A 128 -4.18 11.48 -4.22
C ILE A 128 -4.42 11.07 -5.67
N SER A 129 -4.67 9.79 -5.96
CA SER A 129 -5.02 9.33 -7.31
C SER A 129 -6.39 9.89 -7.73
N PHE A 130 -6.54 10.21 -9.01
CA PHE A 130 -7.81 10.62 -9.57
C PHE A 130 -8.73 9.39 -9.72
N SER A 131 -9.98 9.52 -9.27
CA SER A 131 -11.00 8.48 -9.47
C SER A 131 -12.02 8.92 -10.51
N PRO A 132 -12.12 8.23 -11.67
CA PRO A 132 -13.08 8.59 -12.73
C PRO A 132 -14.53 8.32 -12.33
N THR A 133 -14.78 7.62 -11.21
CA THR A 133 -16.12 7.31 -10.69
C THR A 133 -16.54 8.22 -9.54
N ALA A 134 -15.68 9.15 -9.11
CA ALA A 134 -16.02 10.11 -8.07
C ALA A 134 -17.18 11.01 -8.53
N THR A 135 -18.11 11.32 -7.62
CA THR A 135 -19.30 12.15 -7.90
C THR A 135 -18.98 13.53 -8.48
N ARG A 136 -17.77 14.04 -8.21
CA ARG A 136 -17.29 15.35 -8.67
C ARG A 136 -16.18 15.24 -9.71
N ALA A 137 -15.98 14.07 -10.31
CA ALA A 137 -15.04 13.90 -11.41
C ALA A 137 -15.47 14.74 -12.62
N CYS A 138 -14.54 15.46 -13.21
CA CYS A 138 -14.72 16.11 -14.51
C CYS A 138 -15.04 15.03 -15.55
N GLU A 139 -16.18 15.16 -16.22
CA GLU A 139 -16.68 14.17 -17.18
C GLU A 139 -15.69 13.91 -18.33
N ILE A 140 -15.00 14.96 -18.80
CA ILE A 140 -13.98 14.86 -19.85
C ILE A 140 -12.80 14.04 -19.36
N CYS A 141 -12.25 14.37 -18.18
CA CYS A 141 -11.15 13.62 -17.58
C CYS A 141 -11.55 12.16 -17.34
N ALA A 142 -12.74 11.91 -16.79
CA ALA A 142 -13.23 10.56 -16.53
C ALA A 142 -13.36 9.74 -17.82
N THR A 143 -13.82 10.35 -18.92
CA THR A 143 -13.94 9.68 -20.22
C THR A 143 -12.57 9.37 -20.83
N LEU A 144 -11.64 10.32 -20.79
CA LEU A 144 -10.29 10.14 -21.33
C LEU A 144 -9.52 9.04 -20.59
N VAL A 145 -9.58 9.03 -19.26
CA VAL A 145 -8.93 7.98 -18.44
C VAL A 145 -9.53 6.61 -18.75
N ARG A 146 -10.88 6.49 -18.81
CA ARG A 146 -11.56 5.23 -19.15
C ARG A 146 -11.31 4.77 -20.60
N GLY A 147 -11.01 5.70 -21.50
CA GLY A 147 -10.69 5.40 -22.90
C GLY A 147 -9.25 4.91 -23.10
N GLN A 148 -8.36 5.15 -22.14
CA GLN A 148 -6.98 4.66 -22.15
C GLN A 148 -6.84 3.29 -21.49
N THR A 149 -7.84 2.86 -20.70
CA THR A 149 -7.87 1.56 -20.00
C THR A 149 -8.45 0.40 -20.83
N GLY A 150 -8.34 0.40 -22.16
CA GLY A 150 -8.83 -0.75 -22.93
C GLY A 150 -8.12 -1.08 -24.25
N PRO A 151 -8.08 -2.37 -24.65
CA PRO A 151 -8.15 -3.60 -23.86
C PRO A 151 -6.77 -4.11 -23.38
#